data_AF-A0A7H2Q0M0-F1
#
_entry.id   AF-A0A7H2Q0M0-F1
#
_cell.length_a   1.000
_cell.length_b   1.000
_cell.length_c   1.000
_cell.angle_alpha   90.00
_cell.angle_beta   90.00
_cell.angle_gamma   90.00
#
_symmetry.space_group_name_H-M   'P 1'
#
loop_
_entity.id
_entity.type
_entity.pdbx_description
1 polymer ?
#
loop_
_entity_poly.entity_id
_entity_poly.type
_entity_poly.pdbx_seq_one_letter_code
_entity_poly.pdbx_strand_id
1 'polypeptide(L)'
;MDIGEVAKKAKVTTATLRFYEEKGLIKSIGRQGLRRQYGKQVLDQLALIALGRAAGFSLNEIATMFGQDGKPDLDRQKLKDKAEQLEQMAKRLHFISQGLQHAAVCPAENHMECPTFQNFLKAAIAGEYQPTKL
;
A
#
# COMPACT_ATOMS: atom_id res chain seq x y z
N MET A 1 -13.93 24.04 -3.11
CA MET A 1 -13.82 23.49 -1.74
C MET A 1 -12.58 24.07 -1.12
N ASP A 2 -12.67 24.58 0.09
CA ASP A 2 -11.47 25.07 0.77
C ASP A 2 -10.60 23.92 1.31
N ILE A 3 -9.39 24.23 1.77
CA ILE A 3 -8.45 23.20 2.25
C ILE A 3 -8.98 22.43 3.47
N GLY A 4 -9.83 23.05 4.30
CA GLY A 4 -10.41 22.42 5.48
C GLY A 4 -11.48 21.40 5.10
N GLU A 5 -12.34 21.75 4.14
CA GLU A 5 -13.33 20.83 3.58
C GLU A 5 -12.67 19.61 2.93
N VAL A 6 -11.62 19.81 2.13
CA VAL A 6 -10.87 18.73 1.49
C VAL A 6 -10.22 17.83 2.54
N ALA A 7 -9.56 18.42 3.55
CA ALA A 7 -8.91 17.70 4.63
C ALA A 7 -9.91 16.77 5.37
N LYS A 8 -11.09 17.29 5.70
CA LYS A 8 -12.15 16.53 6.36
C LYS A 8 -12.66 15.38 5.48
N LYS A 9 -12.93 15.63 4.20
CA LYS A 9 -13.45 14.60 3.27
C LYS A 9 -12.42 13.51 2.98
N ALA A 10 -11.17 13.88 2.78
CA ALA A 10 -10.08 12.96 2.50
C ALA A 10 -9.45 12.34 3.76
N LYS A 11 -9.91 12.72 4.96
CA LYS A 11 -9.40 12.25 6.26
C LYS A 11 -7.87 12.45 6.40
N VAL A 12 -7.36 13.59 5.93
CA VAL A 12 -5.95 13.98 6.04
C VAL A 12 -5.82 15.35 6.69
N THR A 13 -4.65 15.67 7.21
CA THR A 13 -4.40 17.01 7.78
C THR A 13 -4.24 18.05 6.66
N THR A 14 -4.54 19.31 6.97
CA THR A 14 -4.27 20.43 6.05
C THR A 14 -2.78 20.56 5.73
N ALA A 15 -1.90 20.20 6.67
CA ALA A 15 -0.45 20.11 6.44
C ALA A 15 -0.10 19.04 5.39
N THR A 16 -0.76 17.88 5.42
CA THR A 16 -0.58 16.83 4.41
C THR A 16 -1.02 17.32 3.03
N LEU A 17 -2.14 18.05 2.93
CA LEU A 17 -2.57 18.64 1.66
C LEU A 17 -1.57 19.66 1.12
N ARG A 18 -1.03 20.54 1.98
CA ARG A 18 0.02 21.49 1.57
C ARG A 18 1.26 20.78 1.08
N PHE A 19 1.68 19.74 1.78
CA PHE A 19 2.83 18.92 1.38
C PHE A 19 2.59 18.21 0.04
N TYR A 20 1.40 17.66 -0.21
CA TYR A 20 1.07 17.08 -1.52
C TYR A 20 1.00 18.14 -2.63
N GLU A 21 0.52 19.34 -2.33
CA GLU A 21 0.54 20.46 -3.27
C GLU A 21 1.97 20.90 -3.59
N GLU A 22 2.86 20.99 -2.59
CA GLU A 22 4.30 21.28 -2.75
C GLU A 22 5.03 20.21 -3.58
N LYS A 23 4.59 18.95 -3.45
CA LYS A 23 5.08 17.83 -4.28
C LYS A 23 4.43 17.74 -5.65
N GLY A 24 3.52 18.67 -5.99
CA GLY A 24 2.84 18.70 -7.29
C GLY A 24 1.80 17.60 -7.49
N LEU A 25 1.45 16.85 -6.44
CA LEU A 25 0.51 15.73 -6.50
C LEU A 25 -0.95 16.19 -6.59
N ILE A 26 -1.23 17.37 -6.05
CA ILE A 26 -2.52 18.05 -6.14
C ILE A 26 -2.26 19.53 -6.47
N LYS A 27 -3.28 20.22 -6.98
CA LYS A 27 -3.16 21.64 -7.32
C LYS A 27 -4.42 22.40 -6.92
N SER A 28 -4.25 23.57 -6.30
CA SER A 28 -5.36 24.50 -6.12
C SER A 28 -5.79 25.11 -7.46
N ILE A 29 -7.10 25.25 -7.64
CA ILE A 29 -7.71 25.88 -8.83
C ILE A 29 -7.84 27.41 -8.69
N GLY A 30 -7.37 27.95 -7.57
CA GLY A 30 -7.42 29.38 -7.27
C GLY A 30 -7.50 29.65 -5.78
N ARG A 31 -7.95 30.86 -5.44
CA ARG A 31 -8.16 31.30 -4.06
C ARG A 31 -9.49 32.04 -3.93
N GLN A 32 -10.09 31.95 -2.75
CA GLN A 32 -11.13 32.87 -2.30
C GLN A 32 -10.62 33.58 -1.04
N GLY A 33 -10.28 34.86 -1.18
CA GLY A 33 -9.51 35.60 -0.19
C GLY A 33 -8.14 34.93 0.07
N LEU A 34 -7.85 34.62 1.34
CA LEU A 34 -6.61 33.96 1.76
C LEU A 34 -6.68 32.41 1.65
N ARG A 35 -7.85 31.84 1.33
CA ARG A 35 -8.05 30.38 1.32
C ARG A 35 -7.86 29.80 -0.08
N ARG A 36 -7.01 28.78 -0.19
CA ARG A 36 -6.88 27.96 -1.41
C ARG A 36 -8.19 27.23 -1.70
N GLN A 37 -8.54 27.18 -2.98
CA GLN A 37 -9.70 26.45 -3.48
C GLN A 37 -9.25 25.26 -4.30
N TYR A 38 -9.93 24.14 -4.12
CA TYR A 38 -9.71 22.91 -4.86
C TYR A 38 -10.97 22.49 -5.60
N GLY A 39 -10.79 21.96 -6.81
CA GLY A 39 -11.84 21.32 -7.59
C GLY A 39 -12.24 19.97 -6.99
N LYS A 40 -13.38 19.42 -7.42
CA LYS A 40 -13.87 18.12 -6.91
C LYS A 40 -12.91 16.96 -7.18
N GLN A 41 -12.22 16.99 -8.32
CA GLN A 41 -11.23 15.98 -8.75
C GLN A 41 -10.08 15.78 -7.76
N VAL A 42 -9.80 16.76 -6.89
CA VAL A 42 -8.76 16.60 -5.86
C VAL A 42 -9.02 15.39 -4.95
N LEU A 43 -10.28 15.03 -4.74
CA LEU A 43 -10.63 13.87 -3.90
C LEU A 43 -10.24 12.55 -4.58
N ASP A 44 -10.39 12.45 -5.90
CA ASP A 44 -9.98 11.28 -6.67
C ASP A 44 -8.45 11.15 -6.68
N GLN A 45 -7.73 12.27 -6.81
CA GLN A 45 -6.28 12.31 -6.69
C GLN A 45 -5.81 11.84 -5.31
N LEU A 46 -6.46 12.33 -4.24
CA LEU A 46 -6.13 11.93 -2.87
C LEU A 46 -6.44 10.45 -2.61
N ALA A 47 -7.53 9.92 -3.18
CA ALA A 47 -7.84 8.50 -3.12
C ALA A 47 -6.77 7.65 -3.84
N LEU A 48 -6.32 8.08 -5.03
CA LEU A 48 -5.23 7.40 -5.74
C LEU A 48 -3.90 7.46 -4.98
N ILE A 49 -3.57 8.61 -4.38
CA ILE A 49 -2.38 8.73 -3.52
C ILE A 49 -2.48 7.78 -2.32
N ALA A 50 -3.63 7.69 -1.68
CA ALA A 50 -3.84 6.77 -0.55
C ALA A 50 -3.67 5.30 -0.98
N LEU A 51 -4.27 4.89 -2.10
CA LEU A 51 -4.12 3.55 -2.65
C LEU A 51 -2.66 3.25 -2.99
N GLY A 52 -1.98 4.15 -3.70
CA GLY A 52 -0.58 3.98 -4.07
C GLY A 52 0.33 3.83 -2.87
N ARG A 53 0.13 4.64 -1.82
CA ARG A 53 0.89 4.52 -0.57
C ARG A 53 0.62 3.19 0.14
N ALA A 54 -0.64 2.74 0.18
CA ALA A 54 -1.00 1.46 0.78
C ALA A 54 -0.39 0.27 0.01
N ALA A 55 -0.29 0.37 -1.32
CA ALA A 55 0.40 -0.60 -2.16
C ALA A 55 1.93 -0.54 -2.02
N GLY A 56 2.48 0.44 -1.30
CA GLY A 56 3.93 0.59 -1.10
C GLY A 56 4.65 1.32 -2.23
N PHE A 57 3.95 2.15 -3.01
CA PHE A 57 4.59 3.13 -3.88
C PHE A 57 5.08 4.34 -3.08
N SER A 58 6.23 4.87 -3.48
CA SER A 58 6.72 6.18 -3.03
C SER A 58 5.88 7.31 -3.62
N LEU A 59 5.93 8.49 -2.98
CA LEU A 59 5.24 9.67 -3.49
C LEU A 59 5.76 10.11 -4.86
N ASN A 60 7.04 9.86 -5.16
CA ASN A 60 7.62 10.17 -6.47
C ASN A 60 7.04 9.25 -7.55
N GLU A 61 6.90 7.95 -7.27
CA GLU A 61 6.26 7.02 -8.21
C GLU A 61 4.79 7.39 -8.42
N ILE A 62 4.07 7.74 -7.35
CA ILE A 62 2.69 8.20 -7.43
C ILE A 62 2.57 9.50 -8.23
N ALA A 63 3.54 10.41 -8.15
CA ALA A 63 3.54 11.63 -8.96
C ALA A 63 3.56 11.32 -10.47
N THR A 64 4.28 10.27 -10.87
CA THR A 64 4.30 9.82 -12.28
C THR A 64 2.99 9.20 -12.75
N MET A 65 2.06 8.91 -11.83
CA MET A 65 0.73 8.37 -12.14
C MET A 65 -0.29 9.48 -12.47
N PHE A 66 0.12 10.75 -12.49
CA PHE A 66 -0.72 11.88 -12.86
C PHE A 66 -0.17 12.55 -14.12
N GLY A 67 -1.03 12.75 -15.12
CA GLY A 67 -0.74 13.61 -16.27
C GLY A 67 -0.76 15.11 -15.90
N GLN A 68 -0.41 15.98 -16.85
CA GLN A 68 -0.28 17.43 -16.63
C GLN A 68 -1.59 18.10 -16.15
N ASP A 69 -2.75 17.52 -16.48
CA ASP A 69 -4.07 18.00 -16.05
C ASP A 69 -4.53 17.41 -14.70
N GLY A 70 -3.66 16.67 -14.02
CA GLY A 70 -4.01 15.96 -12.79
C GLY A 70 -4.94 14.76 -12.99
N LYS A 71 -5.17 14.36 -14.25
CA LYS A 71 -5.86 13.11 -14.60
C LYS A 71 -4.90 11.92 -14.39
N PRO A 72 -5.36 10.77 -13.91
CA PRO A 72 -4.52 9.60 -13.79
C PRO A 72 -3.95 9.17 -15.14
N ASP A 73 -2.64 8.98 -15.21
CA ASP A 73 -1.91 8.36 -16.31
C ASP A 73 -1.21 7.12 -15.77
N LEU A 74 -1.96 6.02 -15.72
CA LEU A 74 -1.58 4.81 -15.02
C LEU A 74 -0.79 3.89 -15.95
N ASP A 75 0.49 3.71 -15.66
CA ASP A 75 1.31 2.68 -16.27
C ASP A 75 0.82 1.29 -15.83
N ARG A 76 0.09 0.64 -16.73
CA ARG A 76 -0.51 -0.68 -16.48
C ARG A 76 0.53 -1.74 -16.14
N GLN A 77 1.73 -1.65 -16.71
CA GLN A 77 2.78 -2.62 -16.45
C GLN A 77 3.31 -2.45 -15.02
N LYS A 78 3.60 -1.22 -14.59
CA LYS A 78 4.01 -0.95 -13.20
C LYS A 78 2.96 -1.41 -12.17
N LEU A 79 1.68 -1.22 -12.47
CA LEU A 79 0.60 -1.69 -11.59
C LEU A 79 0.56 -3.21 -11.52
N LYS A 80 0.74 -3.90 -12.65
CA LYS A 80 0.82 -5.35 -12.70
C LYS A 80 2.01 -5.88 -11.92
N ASP A 81 3.20 -5.31 -12.13
CA ASP A 81 4.43 -5.70 -11.43
C ASP A 81 4.27 -5.52 -9.91
N LYS A 82 3.64 -4.42 -9.48
CA LYS A 82 3.36 -4.19 -8.06
C LYS A 82 2.33 -5.19 -7.51
N ALA A 83 1.30 -5.51 -8.26
CA ALA A 83 0.31 -6.51 -7.86
C ALA A 83 0.98 -7.88 -7.67
N GLU A 84 1.83 -8.30 -8.60
CA GLU A 84 2.60 -9.54 -8.47
C GLU A 84 3.51 -9.53 -7.23
N GLN A 85 4.19 -8.41 -6.94
CA GLN A 85 4.99 -8.27 -5.71
C GLN A 85 4.13 -8.41 -4.44
N LEU A 86 2.95 -7.78 -4.41
CA LEU A 86 2.02 -7.86 -3.28
C LEU A 86 1.47 -9.27 -3.11
N GLU A 87 1.17 -9.98 -4.19
CA GLU A 87 0.73 -11.38 -4.13
C GLU A 87 1.83 -12.30 -3.57
N GLN A 88 3.09 -12.11 -3.96
CA GLN A 88 4.20 -12.88 -3.38
C GLN A 88 4.39 -12.57 -1.89
N MET A 89 4.26 -11.30 -1.48
CA MET A 89 4.30 -10.92 -0.07
C MET A 89 3.13 -11.54 0.72
N ALA A 90 1.92 -11.56 0.15
CA ALA A 90 0.75 -12.17 0.77
C ALA A 90 0.94 -13.68 0.97
N LYS A 91 1.46 -14.41 -0.04
CA LYS A 91 1.78 -15.84 0.07
C LYS A 91 2.79 -16.10 1.21
N ARG A 92 3.83 -15.27 1.28
CA ARG A 92 4.83 -15.34 2.35
C ARG A 92 4.23 -15.14 3.74
N LEU A 93 3.45 -14.07 3.93
CA LEU A 93 2.82 -13.78 5.21
C LEU A 93 1.83 -14.88 5.62
N HIS A 94 1.08 -15.42 4.65
CA HIS A 94 0.16 -16.52 4.89
C HIS A 94 0.90 -17.78 5.37
N PHE A 95 1.99 -18.16 4.69
CA PHE A 95 2.81 -19.31 5.08
C PHE A 95 3.39 -19.15 6.49
N ILE A 96 3.95 -17.98 6.81
CA ILE A 96 4.46 -17.69 8.16
C ILE A 96 3.33 -17.80 9.19
N SER A 97 2.15 -17.23 8.89
CA SER A 97 1.00 -17.31 9.78
C SER A 97 0.56 -18.76 10.02
N GLN A 98 0.57 -19.61 9.00
CA GLN A 98 0.24 -21.03 9.15
C GLN A 98 1.25 -21.75 10.05
N GLY A 99 2.55 -21.48 9.89
CA GLY A 99 3.58 -22.06 10.74
C GLY A 99 3.43 -21.66 12.21
N LEU A 100 3.12 -20.39 12.48
CA LEU A 100 2.87 -19.89 13.83
C LEU A 100 1.59 -20.49 14.44
N GLN A 101 0.51 -20.58 13.65
CA GLN A 101 -0.73 -21.23 14.07
C GLN A 101 -0.52 -22.72 14.38
N HIS A 102 0.25 -23.43 13.56
CA HIS A 102 0.59 -24.82 13.80
C HIS A 102 1.35 -24.98 15.11
N ALA A 103 2.41 -24.19 15.31
CA ALA A 103 3.21 -24.23 16.53
C ALA A 103 2.38 -23.96 17.79
N ALA A 104 1.37 -23.08 17.71
CA ALA A 104 0.53 -22.73 18.86
C ALA A 104 -0.39 -23.86 19.35
N VAL A 105 -0.71 -24.85 18.50
CA VAL A 105 -1.63 -25.96 18.82
C VAL A 105 -0.98 -27.33 18.67
N CYS A 106 0.34 -27.38 18.48
CA CYS A 106 1.05 -28.62 18.22
C CYS A 106 1.04 -29.51 19.47
N PRO A 107 0.54 -30.75 19.39
CA PRO A 107 0.53 -31.66 20.54
C PRO A 107 1.89 -32.34 20.78
N ALA A 108 2.92 -32.05 19.96
CA ALA A 108 4.22 -32.69 20.08
C ALA A 108 4.94 -32.26 21.38
N GLU A 109 5.47 -33.23 22.13
CA GLU A 109 6.26 -32.97 23.34
C GLU A 109 7.49 -32.11 23.05
N ASN A 110 8.15 -32.36 21.91
CA ASN A 110 9.21 -31.51 21.36
C ASN A 110 8.79 -30.95 19.99
N HIS A 111 8.53 -29.64 19.94
CA HIS A 111 8.09 -28.97 18.71
C HIS A 111 9.17 -28.98 17.62
N MET A 112 10.45 -29.04 18.01
CA MET A 112 11.57 -29.12 17.06
C MET A 112 11.65 -30.48 16.36
N GLU A 113 10.97 -31.50 16.87
CA GLU A 113 10.88 -32.83 16.27
C GLU A 113 9.59 -33.02 15.47
N CYS A 114 8.64 -32.07 15.54
CA CYS A 114 7.42 -32.12 14.74
C CYS A 114 7.75 -31.98 13.24
N PRO A 115 7.45 -32.99 12.40
CA PRO A 115 7.78 -32.95 10.98
C PRO A 115 7.17 -31.76 10.25
N THR A 116 5.93 -31.40 10.60
CA THR A 116 5.22 -30.25 10.04
C THR A 116 5.92 -28.94 10.40
N PHE A 117 6.33 -28.77 11.66
CA PHE A 117 7.05 -27.57 12.09
C PHE A 117 8.44 -27.47 11.46
N GLN A 118 9.17 -28.59 11.36
CA GLN A 118 10.46 -28.62 10.67
C GLN A 118 10.36 -28.21 9.20
N ASN A 119 9.27 -28.57 8.50
CA ASN A 119 9.06 -28.14 7.12
C ASN A 119 8.88 -26.61 7.02
N PHE A 120 8.14 -25.99 7.96
CA PHE A 120 8.05 -24.53 8.04
C PHE A 120 9.44 -23.89 8.28
N LEU A 121 10.27 -24.45 9.15
CA LEU A 121 11.62 -23.95 9.40
C LEU A 121 12.53 -24.06 8.17
N LYS A 122 12.50 -25.19 7.46
CA LYS A 122 13.27 -25.41 6.22
C LYS A 122 12.87 -24.42 5.13
N ALA A 123 11.57 -24.25 4.92
CA ALA A 123 11.03 -23.26 3.99
C ALA A 123 11.44 -21.83 4.34
N ALA A 124 11.48 -21.49 5.64
CA ALA A 124 11.91 -20.17 6.10
C ALA A 124 13.38 -19.88 5.79
N ILE A 125 14.27 -20.88 5.91
CA ILE A 125 15.69 -20.77 5.57
C ILE A 125 15.90 -20.65 4.05
N ALA A 126 15.16 -21.44 3.26
CA ALA A 126 15.25 -21.41 1.80
C ALA A 126 14.70 -20.11 1.18
N GLY A 127 13.91 -19.33 1.94
CA GLY A 127 13.15 -18.20 1.40
C GLY A 127 11.98 -18.64 0.51
N GLU A 128 11.64 -19.93 0.53
CA GLU A 128 10.60 -20.55 -0.27
C GLU A 128 9.34 -20.69 0.57
N TYR A 129 8.50 -19.66 0.56
CA TYR A 129 7.27 -19.61 1.36
C TYR A 129 6.06 -20.19 0.63
N GLN A 130 6.27 -21.25 -0.15
CA GLN A 130 5.21 -21.96 -0.84
C GLN A 130 4.90 -23.27 -0.11
N PRO A 131 3.62 -23.68 -0.01
CA PRO A 131 3.30 -25.00 0.51
C PRO A 131 3.87 -26.04 -0.45
N THR A 132 4.96 -26.69 -0.05
CA THR A 132 5.42 -27.92 -0.69
C THR A 132 4.30 -28.94 -0.47
N LYS A 133 3.72 -29.44 -1.57
CA LYS A 133 2.78 -30.58 -1.50
C LYS A 133 3.48 -31.71 -0.75
N LEU A 134 2.96 -32.04 0.44
CA LEU A 134 3.23 -33.29 1.13
C LEU A 134 2.48 -34.42 0.43
#